data_AF-A0A9D1EQY0-F1
#
_entry.id   AF-A0A9D1EQY0-F1
#
_cell.length_a   1.000
_cell.length_b   1.000
_cell.length_c   1.000
_cell.angle_alpha   90.00
_cell.angle_beta   90.00
_cell.angle_gamma   90.00
#
_symmetry.space_group_name_H-M   'P 1'
#
loop_
_entity.id
_entity.type
_entity.pdbx_description
1 polymer ?
#
loop_
_entity_poly.entity_id
_entity_poly.type
_entity_poly.pdbx_seq_one_letter_code
_entity_poly.pdbx_strand_id
1 'polypeptide(L)'
;MCRKCCRKEEIDLEKNVVLCGASRYEEKYYLNPDFAKLPGSIQDELKILCVLFTQEIGGILTLEFEPDGTLCLRTEAKESDFNYDEIGGVLKIKEIQREKRELFEALEMYYKTFFLHS
;
A
#
# COMPACT_ATOMS: atom_id res chain seq x y z
N MET A 1 3.48 -21.87 -33.14
CA MET A 1 3.21 -20.41 -33.18
C MET A 1 3.20 -19.84 -31.76
N CYS A 2 3.92 -18.72 -31.58
CA CYS A 2 3.95 -17.78 -30.43
C CYS A 2 3.95 -18.33 -28.99
N ARG A 3 5.16 -18.61 -28.49
CA ARG A 3 5.52 -18.45 -27.08
C ARG A 3 5.46 -16.94 -26.74
N LYS A 4 4.50 -16.51 -25.94
CA LYS A 4 4.59 -15.18 -25.31
C LYS A 4 5.21 -15.36 -23.92
N CYS A 5 6.46 -14.92 -23.84
CA CYS A 5 7.16 -14.59 -22.59
C CYS A 5 6.27 -13.66 -21.74
N CYS A 6 5.76 -14.16 -20.61
CA CYS A 6 5.55 -13.29 -19.45
C CYS A 6 6.95 -12.99 -18.90
N ARG A 7 7.47 -11.81 -19.23
CA ARG A 7 8.58 -11.21 -18.50
C ARG A 7 8.12 -11.11 -17.06
N LYS A 8 8.77 -11.86 -16.15
CA LYS A 8 8.73 -11.53 -14.73
C LYS A 8 9.38 -10.15 -14.65
N GLU A 9 8.62 -9.13 -14.22
CA GLU A 9 9.24 -7.89 -13.78
C GLU A 9 10.15 -8.28 -12.61
N GLU A 10 11.45 -8.10 -12.82
CA GLU A 10 12.47 -8.41 -11.82
C GLU A 10 12.25 -7.41 -10.68
N ILE A 11 11.85 -7.91 -9.52
CA ILE A 11 11.61 -7.08 -8.34
C ILE A 11 12.98 -6.53 -7.95
N ASP A 12 13.18 -5.24 -8.20
CA ASP A 12 14.39 -4.50 -7.84
C ASP A 12 14.46 -4.47 -6.31
N LEU A 13 15.18 -5.43 -5.72
CA LEU A 13 15.34 -5.59 -4.27
C LEU A 13 15.96 -4.37 -3.56
N GLU A 14 16.40 -3.36 -4.32
CA GLU A 14 16.91 -2.09 -3.82
C GLU A 14 15.83 -1.01 -3.68
N LYS A 15 14.59 -1.26 -4.12
CA LYS A 15 13.47 -0.31 -4.09
C LYS A 15 12.26 -0.86 -3.36
N ASN A 16 11.46 0.06 -2.82
CA ASN A 16 10.22 -0.28 -2.16
C ASN A 16 9.19 -0.81 -3.17
N VAL A 17 8.46 -1.85 -2.78
CA VAL A 17 7.42 -2.47 -3.61
C VAL A 17 6.05 -1.95 -3.17
N VAL A 18 5.37 -1.23 -4.06
CA VAL A 18 4.04 -0.71 -3.79
C VAL A 18 3.03 -1.86 -3.72
N LEU A 19 2.31 -1.97 -2.60
CA LEU A 19 1.20 -2.91 -2.40
C LEU A 19 -0.09 -2.31 -2.97
N CYS A 20 -0.48 -1.14 -2.46
CA CYS A 20 -1.69 -0.45 -2.89
C CYS A 20 -1.61 1.04 -2.54
N GLY A 21 -2.52 1.84 -3.11
CA GLY A 21 -2.64 3.24 -2.74
C GLY A 21 -3.98 3.82 -3.14
N ALA A 22 -4.36 4.91 -2.49
CA ALA A 22 -5.52 5.71 -2.86
C ALA A 22 -5.12 7.18 -3.00
N SER A 23 -5.80 7.88 -3.90
CA SER A 23 -5.61 9.31 -4.12
C SER A 23 -6.94 10.03 -3.93
N ARG A 24 -6.98 11.01 -3.03
CA ARG A 24 -8.14 11.90 -2.88
C ARG A 24 -8.34 12.78 -4.12
N TYR A 25 -7.25 13.15 -4.79
CA TYR A 25 -7.29 14.02 -5.97
C TYR A 25 -7.89 13.34 -7.19
N GLU A 26 -7.61 12.06 -7.36
CA GLU A 26 -8.13 11.27 -8.47
C GLU A 26 -9.36 10.44 -8.12
N GLU A 27 -9.69 10.34 -6.82
CA GLU A 27 -10.73 9.47 -6.29
C GLU A 27 -10.59 8.01 -6.77
N LYS A 28 -9.34 7.57 -6.88
CA LYS A 28 -8.96 6.24 -7.39
C LYS A 28 -8.22 5.46 -6.31
N TYR A 29 -8.45 4.15 -6.36
CA TYR A 29 -7.69 3.15 -5.63
C TYR A 29 -6.93 2.26 -6.61
N TYR A 30 -5.67 2.00 -6.30
CA TYR A 30 -4.78 1.11 -7.04
C TYR A 30 -4.34 -0.03 -6.13
N LEU A 31 -4.41 -1.25 -6.64
CA LEU A 31 -3.81 -2.44 -6.03
C LEU A 31 -2.81 -3.01 -7.03
N ASN A 32 -1.60 -3.31 -6.55
CA ASN A 32 -0.57 -3.90 -7.39
C ASN A 32 -0.99 -5.33 -7.81
N PRO A 33 -0.98 -5.65 -9.12
CA PRO A 33 -1.40 -6.96 -9.64
C PRO A 33 -0.60 -8.14 -9.08
N ASP A 34 0.64 -7.95 -8.63
CA ASP A 34 1.42 -9.01 -7.97
C ASP A 34 0.76 -9.52 -6.68
N PHE A 35 -0.06 -8.66 -6.06
CA PHE A 35 -0.83 -8.96 -4.85
C PHE A 35 -2.30 -9.30 -5.13
N ALA A 36 -2.69 -9.47 -6.40
CA ALA A 36 -4.05 -9.88 -6.76
C ALA A 36 -4.43 -11.28 -6.23
N LYS A 37 -3.44 -12.07 -5.79
CA LYS A 37 -3.63 -13.38 -5.16
C LYS A 37 -4.02 -13.30 -3.67
N LEU A 38 -3.94 -12.12 -3.05
CA LEU A 38 -4.40 -11.94 -1.68
C LEU A 38 -5.89 -12.31 -1.55
N PRO A 39 -6.34 -12.80 -0.39
CA PRO A 39 -7.76 -13.08 -0.16
C PRO A 39 -8.61 -11.84 -0.40
N GLY A 40 -9.79 -11.99 -1.02
CA GLY A 40 -10.67 -10.85 -1.34
C GLY A 40 -10.98 -9.97 -0.13
N SER A 41 -11.23 -10.58 1.04
CA SER A 41 -11.45 -9.85 2.30
C SER A 41 -10.29 -8.92 2.69
N ILE A 42 -9.05 -9.32 2.41
CA ILE A 42 -7.86 -8.51 2.67
C ILE A 42 -7.77 -7.36 1.67
N GLN A 43 -8.06 -7.63 0.40
CA GLN A 43 -8.09 -6.60 -0.64
C GLN A 43 -9.16 -5.53 -0.36
N ASP A 44 -10.36 -5.96 0.04
CA ASP A 44 -11.45 -5.07 0.44
C ASP A 44 -11.06 -4.24 1.66
N GLU A 45 -10.46 -4.86 2.69
CA GLU A 45 -10.03 -4.14 3.89
C GLU A 45 -8.93 -3.09 3.59
N LEU A 46 -7.94 -3.44 2.75
CA LEU A 46 -6.91 -2.49 2.29
C LEU A 46 -7.53 -1.33 1.51
N LYS A 47 -8.49 -1.62 0.61
CA LYS A 47 -9.20 -0.60 -0.16
C LYS A 47 -10.00 0.33 0.74
N ILE A 48 -10.77 -0.21 1.67
CA ILE A 48 -11.55 0.57 2.63
C ILE A 48 -10.62 1.48 3.43
N LEU A 49 -9.52 0.95 3.95
CA LEU A 49 -8.53 1.71 4.71
C LEU A 49 -7.96 2.88 3.91
N CYS A 50 -7.50 2.63 2.68
CA CYS A 50 -6.89 3.68 1.87
C CYS A 50 -7.89 4.77 1.47
N VAL A 51 -9.10 4.37 1.10
CA VAL A 51 -10.16 5.31 0.71
C VAL A 51 -10.63 6.13 1.91
N LEU A 52 -10.88 5.50 3.07
CA LEU A 52 -11.30 6.20 4.28
C LEU A 52 -10.23 7.20 4.74
N PHE A 53 -8.97 6.78 4.77
CA PHE A 53 -7.86 7.67 5.15
C PHE A 53 -7.81 8.92 4.25
N THR A 54 -7.83 8.72 2.93
CA THR A 54 -7.75 9.84 1.98
C THR A 54 -9.01 10.71 1.97
N GLN A 55 -10.16 10.19 2.42
CA GLN A 55 -11.37 10.98 2.63
C GLN A 55 -11.32 11.83 3.91
N GLU A 56 -10.75 11.32 4.99
CA GLU A 56 -10.64 12.03 6.27
C GLU A 56 -9.49 13.05 6.28
N ILE A 57 -8.31 12.64 5.79
CA ILE A 57 -7.06 13.43 5.87
C ILE A 57 -6.80 14.23 4.58
N GLY A 58 -7.26 13.72 3.44
CA GLY A 58 -6.87 14.24 2.12
C GLY A 58 -5.58 13.60 1.59
N GLY A 59 -5.03 14.19 0.53
CA GLY A 59 -3.77 13.72 -0.07
C GLY A 59 -3.85 12.35 -0.76
N ILE A 60 -2.70 11.68 -0.79
CA ILE A 60 -2.47 10.36 -1.36
C ILE A 60 -1.90 9.49 -0.24
N LEU A 61 -2.47 8.29 -0.07
CA LEU A 61 -1.92 7.26 0.81
C LEU A 61 -1.39 6.12 -0.05
N THR A 62 -0.15 5.72 0.20
CA THR A 62 0.52 4.60 -0.45
C THR A 62 1.03 3.62 0.60
N LEU A 63 0.68 2.35 0.45
CA LEU A 63 1.21 1.25 1.23
C LEU A 63 2.28 0.55 0.39
N GLU A 64 3.48 0.42 0.92
CA GLU A 64 4.62 -0.18 0.23
C GLU A 64 5.49 -1.00 1.19
N PHE A 65 6.09 -2.06 0.67
CA PHE A 65 7.05 -2.87 1.39
C PHE A 65 8.46 -2.34 1.17
N GLU A 66 9.20 -2.20 2.25
CA GLU A 66 10.64 -1.93 2.23
C GLU A 66 11.42 -3.19 1.80
N PRO A 67 12.70 -3.06 1.40
CA PRO A 67 13.56 -4.17 1.00
C PRO A 67 13.69 -5.29 2.04
N ASP A 68 13.59 -4.97 3.34
CA ASP A 68 13.62 -5.96 4.41
C ASP A 68 12.26 -6.66 4.63
N GLY A 69 11.24 -6.21 3.89
CA GLY A 69 9.88 -6.72 3.93
C GLY A 69 8.99 -6.08 5.00
N THR A 70 9.42 -4.96 5.58
CA THR A 70 8.60 -4.15 6.48
C THR A 70 7.54 -3.37 5.69
N LEU A 71 6.30 -3.35 6.16
CA LEU A 71 5.22 -2.60 5.51
C LEU A 71 5.17 -1.16 6.03
N CYS A 72 5.37 -0.20 5.13
CA CYS A 72 5.34 1.22 5.41
C CYS A 72 4.14 1.92 4.76
N LEU A 73 3.56 2.87 5.50
CA LEU A 73 2.49 3.75 5.04
C LEU A 73 3.10 5.11 4.73
N ARG A 74 3.04 5.53 3.47
CA ARG A 74 3.46 6.86 3.02
C ARG A 74 2.26 7.72 2.69
N THR A 75 2.32 8.97 3.10
CA THR A 75 1.34 9.99 2.75
C THR A 75 2.01 11.09 1.97
N GLU A 76 1.40 11.49 0.87
CA GLU A 76 1.87 12.57 0.01
C GLU A 76 0.74 13.56 -0.21
N ALA A 77 1.06 14.84 -0.19
CA ALA A 77 0.13 15.92 -0.49
C ALA A 77 0.72 16.84 -1.55
N LYS A 78 -0.14 17.50 -2.33
CA LYS A 78 0.31 18.55 -3.24
C LYS A 78 0.71 19.78 -2.43
N GLU A 79 1.74 20.49 -2.87
CA GLU A 79 2.28 21.69 -2.19
C GLU A 79 1.25 22.82 -1.98
N SER A 80 0.13 22.82 -2.71
CA SER A 80 -0.96 23.80 -2.57
C SER A 80 -2.24 23.20 -1.95
N ASP A 81 -2.15 22.06 -1.29
CA ASP A 81 -3.32 21.42 -0.68
C ASP A 81 -3.60 21.96 0.73
N PHE A 82 -4.44 22.99 0.80
CA PHE A 82 -4.96 23.53 2.07
C PHE A 82 -5.91 22.57 2.79
N ASN A 83 -6.40 21.51 2.14
CA ASN A 83 -7.29 20.52 2.74
C ASN A 83 -6.53 19.33 3.33
N TYR A 84 -5.22 19.24 3.13
CA TYR A 84 -4.41 18.18 3.73
C TYR A 84 -4.12 18.49 5.19
N ASP A 85 -4.61 17.62 6.09
CA ASP A 85 -4.31 17.72 7.52
C ASP A 85 -3.03 16.93 7.85
N GLU A 86 -1.89 17.60 7.82
CA GLU A 86 -0.59 16.95 8.08
C GLU A 86 -0.49 16.30 9.47
N ILE A 87 -1.03 16.97 10.50
CA ILE A 87 -0.95 16.49 11.89
C ILE A 87 -1.90 15.30 12.08
N GLY A 88 -3.12 15.41 11.57
CA GLY A 88 -4.14 14.38 11.56
C GLY A 88 -3.68 13.16 10.77
N GLY A 89 -2.99 13.36 9.65
CA GLY A 89 -2.39 12.27 8.87
C GLY A 89 -1.40 11.45 9.68
N VAL A 90 -0.44 12.11 10.36
CA VAL A 90 0.53 11.41 11.22
C VAL A 90 -0.14 10.66 12.37
N LEU A 91 -1.13 11.28 13.02
CA LEU A 91 -1.88 10.63 14.10
C LEU A 91 -2.68 9.43 13.61
N LYS A 92 -3.35 9.57 12.46
CA LYS A 92 -4.18 8.53 11.86
C LYS A 92 -3.35 7.35 11.36
N ILE A 93 -2.16 7.59 10.80
CA ILE A 93 -1.21 6.51 10.45
C ILE A 93 -0.85 5.72 11.71
N LYS A 94 -0.51 6.39 12.81
CA LYS A 94 -0.17 5.72 14.08
C LYS A 94 -1.33 4.92 14.65
N GLU A 95 -2.55 5.44 14.54
CA GLU A 95 -3.77 4.73 14.93
C GLU A 95 -3.97 3.48 14.08
N ILE A 96 -3.90 3.61 12.76
CA ILE A 96 -4.03 2.48 11.82
C ILE A 96 -2.96 1.42 12.07
N GLN A 97 -1.70 1.81 12.28
CA GLN A 97 -0.62 0.87 12.63
C GLN A 97 -0.87 0.11 13.93
N ARG A 98 -1.62 0.70 14.86
CA ARG A 98 -1.99 0.06 16.12
C ARG A 98 -3.21 -0.85 15.96
N GLU A 99 -4.25 -0.38 15.29
CA GLU A 99 -5.52 -1.12 15.14
C GLU A 99 -5.42 -2.27 14.13
N LYS A 100 -4.68 -2.08 13.04
CA LYS A 100 -4.50 -3.06 11.96
C LYS A 100 -3.15 -3.76 12.03
N ARG A 101 -2.56 -3.83 13.22
CA ARG A 101 -1.27 -4.50 13.43
C ARG A 101 -1.29 -5.94 12.91
N GLU A 102 -2.30 -6.73 13.27
CA GLU A 102 -2.41 -8.14 12.85
C GLU A 102 -2.47 -8.29 11.32
N LEU A 103 -3.16 -7.37 10.65
CA LEU A 103 -3.24 -7.32 9.18
C LEU A 103 -1.86 -7.04 8.58
N PHE A 104 -1.14 -6.04 9.11
CA PHE A 104 0.18 -5.66 8.62
C PHE A 104 1.20 -6.76 8.86
N GLU A 105 1.23 -7.37 10.04
CA GLU A 105 2.12 -8.51 10.34
C GLU A 105 1.86 -9.69 9.39
N ALA A 106 0.59 -9.99 9.09
CA ALA A 106 0.24 -11.04 8.14
C ALA A 106 0.70 -10.71 6.70
N LEU A 107 0.59 -9.45 6.28
CA LEU A 107 1.04 -8.98 4.97
C LEU A 107 2.56 -8.97 4.85
N GLU A 108 3.28 -8.57 5.90
CA GLU A 108 4.75 -8.63 5.97
C GLU A 108 5.23 -10.07 5.90
N MET A 109 4.59 -11.00 6.62
CA MET A 109 4.92 -12.41 6.57
C MET A 109 4.65 -13.01 5.18
N TYR A 110 3.54 -12.64 4.54
CA TYR A 110 3.25 -12.98 3.16
C TYR A 110 4.36 -12.47 2.23
N TYR A 111 4.71 -11.19 2.32
CA TYR A 111 5.73 -10.60 1.46
C TYR A 111 7.09 -11.29 1.62
N LYS A 112 7.51 -11.50 2.87
CA LYS A 112 8.77 -12.20 3.21
C LYS A 112 8.82 -13.63 2.68
N THR A 113 7.69 -14.35 2.73
CA THR A 113 7.63 -15.76 2.28
C THR A 113 7.59 -15.89 0.76
N PHE A 114 6.87 -15.02 0.07
CA PHE A 114 6.62 -15.15 -1.37
C PHE A 114 7.61 -14.37 -2.25
N PHE A 115 8.23 -13.30 -1.73
CA PHE A 115 9.07 -12.40 -2.52
C PHE A 115 10.53 -12.32 -2.06
N LEU A 116 10.82 -12.40 -0.75
CA LEU A 116 12.20 -12.30 -0.24
C LEU A 116 12.96 -13.63 -0.18
N HIS A 117 12.24 -14.75 -0.06
CA HIS A 117 12.85 -16.08 0.03
C HIS A 117 12.87 -16.85 -1.32
N SER A 118 12.61 -16.17 -2.45
CA SER A 118 12.46 -16.81 -3.77
C SER A 118 13.55 -16.46 -4.77
#